data_AF-A0A9Q3PJF9-F1
#
_entry.id   AF-A0A9Q3PJF9-F1
#
_cell.length_a   1.000
_cell.length_b   1.000
_cell.length_c   1.000
_cell.angle_alpha   90.00
_cell.angle_beta   90.00
_cell.angle_gamma   90.00
#
_symmetry.space_group_name_H-M   'P 1'
#
loop_
_entity.id
_entity.type
_entity.pdbx_description
1 polymer ?
#
loop_
_entity_poly.entity_id
_entity_poly.type
_entity_poly.pdbx_seq_one_letter_code
_entity_poly.pdbx_strand_id
1 'polypeptide(L)'
;MGGSHSGANLAWTFWESLGERGMLKQLFSITGNNAAENISKVASIGQRYHGINITWPHKERFHQCACHVLNLVAKDFSTQMGQLTNEDYTFFDDYLEFHSAPIANSKDEEAPTPKEIRGR
;
A
#
# COMPACT_ATOMS: atom_id res chain seq x y z
N MET A 1 12.45 17.87 23.45
CA MET A 1 11.28 16.99 23.21
C MET A 1 11.77 15.55 23.11
N GLY A 2 11.53 14.73 24.12
CA GLY A 2 12.00 13.34 24.18
C GLY A 2 10.96 12.46 24.84
N GLY A 3 9.86 12.20 24.13
CA GLY A 3 8.83 11.27 24.58
C GLY A 3 9.28 9.82 24.44
N SER A 4 8.65 8.92 25.18
CA SER A 4 8.85 7.46 25.11
C SER A 4 8.74 6.91 23.67
N HIS A 5 7.92 7.53 22.82
CA HIS A 5 7.72 7.14 21.42
C HIS A 5 8.63 7.87 20.41
N SER A 6 9.72 8.51 20.84
CA SER A 6 10.65 9.15 19.90
C SER A 6 11.30 8.11 18.96
N GLY A 7 11.65 8.53 17.74
CA GLY A 7 12.33 7.68 16.77
C GLY A 7 13.66 7.10 17.30
N ALA A 8 14.40 7.87 18.11
CA ALA A 8 15.64 7.42 18.75
C ALA A 8 15.40 6.27 19.75
N ASN A 9 14.35 6.37 20.57
CA ASN A 9 13.99 5.31 21.53
C ASN A 9 13.54 4.04 20.79
N LEU A 10 12.71 4.19 19.75
CA LEU A 10 12.32 3.07 18.91
C LEU A 10 13.53 2.39 18.24
N ALA A 11 14.52 3.18 17.80
CA ALA A 11 15.74 2.67 17.20
C ALA A 11 16.59 1.90 18.23
N TRP A 12 16.70 2.42 19.45
CA TRP A 12 17.39 1.75 20.55
C TRP A 12 16.77 0.38 20.83
N THR A 13 15.47 0.33 21.14
CA THR A 13 14.78 -0.94 21.47
C THR A 13 14.87 -1.95 20.33
N PHE A 14 14.72 -1.50 19.08
CA PHE A 14 14.85 -2.37 17.91
C PHE A 14 16.26 -2.91 17.74
N TRP A 15 17.28 -2.07 17.93
CA TRP A 15 18.69 -2.45 17.83
C TRP A 15 19.09 -3.48 18.89
N GLU A 16 18.75 -3.23 20.15
CA GLU A 16 19.02 -4.18 21.25
C GLU A 16 18.35 -5.53 20.98
N SER A 17 17.08 -5.51 20.53
CA SER A 17 16.33 -6.73 20.20
C SER A 17 16.98 -7.56 19.09
N LEU A 18 17.58 -6.91 18.08
CA LEU A 18 18.33 -7.58 17.02
C LEU A 18 19.68 -8.10 17.52
N GLY A 19 20.35 -7.33 18.39
CA GLY A 19 21.63 -7.69 19.01
C GLY A 19 21.52 -8.94 19.86
N GLU A 20 20.54 -8.97 20.77
CA GLU A 20 20.22 -10.13 21.64
C GLU A 20 19.95 -11.41 20.85
N ARG A 21 19.45 -11.28 19.61
CA ARG A 21 19.13 -12.41 18.72
C ARG A 21 20.22 -12.73 17.72
N GLY A 22 21.34 -12.01 17.71
CA GLY A 22 22.41 -12.18 16.72
C GLY A 22 21.99 -11.84 15.28
N MET A 23 20.95 -11.03 15.11
CA MET A 23 20.32 -10.74 13.81
C MET A 23 20.75 -9.42 13.18
N LEU A 24 21.65 -8.66 13.81
CA LEU A 24 22.12 -7.36 13.28
C LEU A 24 22.62 -7.48 11.83
N LYS A 25 23.37 -8.53 11.50
CA LYS A 25 23.88 -8.72 10.12
C LYS A 25 22.85 -9.27 9.14
N GLN A 26 21.67 -9.66 9.62
CA GLN A 26 20.62 -10.31 8.83
C GLN A 26 19.44 -9.38 8.53
N LEU A 27 19.45 -8.14 9.04
CA LEU A 27 18.39 -7.17 8.79
C LEU A 27 18.41 -6.73 7.31
N PHE A 28 17.48 -7.27 6.53
CA PHE A 28 17.36 -6.93 5.11
C PHE A 28 16.62 -5.61 4.87
N SER A 29 15.46 -5.42 5.50
CA SER A 29 14.63 -4.22 5.35
C SER A 29 13.72 -4.01 6.56
N ILE A 30 13.15 -2.81 6.67
CA ILE A 30 12.16 -2.44 7.68
C ILE A 30 10.90 -1.97 6.96
N THR A 31 9.74 -2.48 7.37
CA THR A 31 8.44 -1.95 6.94
C THR A 31 7.80 -1.15 8.06
N GLY A 32 7.20 0.00 7.75
CA GLY A 32 6.51 0.84 8.72
C GLY A 32 5.55 1.84 8.07
N ASN A 33 4.65 2.44 8.84
CA ASN A 33 3.81 3.53 8.32
C ASN A 33 4.64 4.82 8.09
N ASN A 34 4.02 5.86 7.53
CA ASN A 34 4.68 7.13 7.22
C ASN A 34 4.86 8.06 8.44
N ALA A 35 4.70 7.57 9.67
CA ALA A 35 4.88 8.37 10.86
C ALA A 35 6.33 8.88 10.97
N ALA A 36 6.50 10.13 11.40
CA ALA A 36 7.81 10.80 11.47
C ALA A 36 8.79 10.04 12.39
N GLU A 37 8.28 9.42 13.44
CA GLU A 37 9.02 8.61 14.40
C GLU A 37 9.58 7.35 13.74
N ASN A 38 8.84 6.73 12.82
CA ASN A 38 9.30 5.56 12.07
C ASN A 38 10.39 5.94 11.06
N ILE A 39 10.24 7.08 10.39
CA ILE A 39 11.28 7.60 9.48
C ILE A 39 12.56 7.90 10.28
N SER A 40 12.42 8.61 11.41
CA SER A 40 13.53 8.94 12.31
C SER A 40 14.20 7.68 12.87
N LYS A 41 13.44 6.67 13.29
CA LYS A 41 13.94 5.37 13.76
C LYS A 41 14.87 4.73 12.74
N VAL A 42 14.45 4.67 11.48
CA VAL A 42 15.20 4.01 10.41
C VAL A 42 16.49 4.77 10.10
N ALA A 43 16.46 6.10 10.10
CA ALA A 43 17.67 6.92 9.97
C ALA A 43 18.67 6.65 11.13
N SER A 44 18.19 6.58 12.37
CA SER A 44 19.02 6.25 13.54
C SER A 44 19.62 4.84 13.48
N ILE A 45 18.88 3.86 12.96
CA ILE A 45 19.41 2.50 12.72
C ILE A 45 20.52 2.53 11.67
N GLY A 46 20.34 3.29 10.58
CA GLY A 46 21.38 3.48 9.56
C GLY A 46 22.68 4.07 10.14
N GLN A 47 22.56 5.05 11.04
CA GLN A 47 23.71 5.62 11.75
C GLN A 47 24.43 4.59 12.64
N ARG A 48 23.69 3.70 13.31
CA ARG A 48 24.29 2.62 14.12
C ARG A 48 25.04 1.61 13.28
N TYR A 49 24.49 1.19 12.14
CA TYR A 49 25.20 0.33 11.19
C TYR A 49 26.49 0.97 10.68
N HIS A 50 26.45 2.28 10.37
CA HIS A 50 27.64 3.02 9.99
C HIS A 50 28.71 2.98 11.09
N GLY A 51 28.31 3.13 12.36
CA GLY A 51 29.21 3.04 13.51
C GLY A 51 29.91 1.69 13.70
N ILE A 52 29.41 0.62 13.07
CA ILE A 52 30.03 -0.72 13.08
C ILE A 52 30.58 -1.12 11.69
N ASN A 53 30.82 -0.16 10.81
CA ASN A 53 31.34 -0.34 9.45
C ASN A 53 30.46 -1.24 8.56
N ILE A 54 29.14 -1.21 8.76
CA ILE A 54 28.17 -1.88 7.88
C ILE A 54 27.42 -0.82 7.07
N THR A 55 27.45 -0.93 5.75
CA THR A 55 26.63 -0.10 4.87
C THR A 55 25.20 -0.63 4.85
N TRP A 56 24.27 0.12 5.44
CA TRP A 56 22.84 -0.18 5.41
C TRP A 56 22.06 1.02 4.84
N PRO A 57 21.70 1.02 3.54
CA PRO A 57 21.11 2.18 2.87
C PRO A 57 19.65 2.36 3.29
N HIS A 58 19.44 3.08 4.40
CA HIS A 58 18.14 3.22 5.05
C HIS A 58 17.00 3.71 4.15
N LYS A 59 17.28 4.56 3.15
CA LYS A 59 16.27 5.05 2.19
C LYS A 59 15.76 3.96 1.24
N GLU A 60 16.63 3.01 0.89
CA GLU A 60 16.30 1.90 -0.01
C GLU A 60 15.73 0.69 0.75
N ARG A 61 16.04 0.59 2.04
CA ARG A 61 15.64 -0.52 2.93
C ARG A 61 14.45 -0.21 3.82
N PHE A 62 13.86 0.97 3.70
CA PHE A 62 12.61 1.32 4.38
C PHE A 62 11.44 1.27 3.40
N HIS A 63 10.47 0.41 3.69
CA HIS A 63 9.26 0.28 2.90
C HIS A 63 8.07 0.81 3.67
N GLN A 64 7.26 1.62 3.00
CA GLN A 64 6.02 2.11 3.58
C GLN A 64 4.98 0.98 3.63
N CYS A 65 4.24 0.92 4.73
CA CYS A 65 3.16 -0.05 4.92
C CYS A 65 2.04 0.20 3.89
N ALA A 66 1.84 -0.76 2.99
CA ALA A 66 0.80 -0.69 1.96
C ALA A 66 -0.61 -0.54 2.56
N CYS A 67 -0.92 -1.23 3.66
CA CYS A 67 -2.22 -1.12 4.31
C CYS A 67 -2.47 0.30 4.86
N HIS A 68 -1.42 0.98 5.35
CA HIS A 68 -1.55 2.38 5.78
C HIS A 68 -1.82 3.31 4.61
N VAL A 69 -1.14 3.10 3.47
CA VAL A 69 -1.39 3.86 2.23
C VAL A 69 -2.84 3.67 1.76
N LEU A 70 -3.32 2.42 1.73
CA LEU A 70 -4.71 2.13 1.35
C LEU A 70 -5.71 2.82 2.29
N ASN A 71 -5.45 2.83 3.59
CA ASN A 71 -6.29 3.54 4.55
C ASN A 71 -6.31 5.06 4.31
N LEU A 72 -5.17 5.66 3.94
CA LEU A 72 -5.11 7.09 3.60
C LEU A 72 -5.92 7.39 2.33
N VAL A 73 -5.79 6.54 1.30
CA VAL A 73 -6.57 6.67 0.06
C VAL A 73 -8.07 6.54 0.34
N ALA A 74 -8.49 5.53 1.10
CA ALA A 74 -9.90 5.34 1.45
C ALA A 74 -10.47 6.51 2.25
N LYS A 75 -9.67 7.07 3.18
CA LYS A 75 -10.06 8.23 3.98
C LYS A 75 -10.20 9.48 3.11
N ASP A 76 -9.26 9.72 2.21
CA ASP A 76 -9.31 10.86 1.30
C ASP A 76 -10.51 10.75 0.36
N PHE A 77 -10.68 9.58 -0.28
CA PHE A 77 -11.85 9.29 -1.12
C PHE A 77 -13.17 9.52 -0.39
N SER A 78 -13.32 8.99 0.83
CA SER A 78 -14.54 9.18 1.62
C SER A 78 -14.77 10.66 1.98
N THR A 79 -13.70 11.42 2.20
CA THR A 79 -13.80 12.86 2.48
C THR A 79 -14.28 13.62 1.26
N GLN A 80 -13.74 13.31 0.07
CA GLN A 80 -14.16 13.92 -1.19
C GLN A 80 -15.62 13.56 -1.51
N MET A 81 -16.00 12.28 -1.35
CA MET A 81 -17.39 11.85 -1.55
C MET A 81 -18.37 12.56 -0.61
N GLY A 82 -17.97 12.83 0.63
CA GLY A 82 -18.78 13.59 1.59
C GLY A 82 -18.90 15.09 1.29
N GLN A 83 -18.10 15.62 0.36
CA GLN A 83 -18.14 17.02 -0.08
C GLN A 83 -18.95 17.23 -1.37
N LEU A 84 -19.39 16.15 -2.00
CA LEU A 84 -20.22 16.24 -3.22
C LEU A 84 -21.54 16.93 -2.94
N THR A 85 -21.91 17.82 -3.84
CA THR A 85 -23.18 18.55 -3.85
C THR A 85 -24.15 17.91 -4.84
N ASN A 86 -25.43 18.31 -4.80
CA ASN A 86 -26.44 17.83 -5.76
C ASN A 86 -26.05 18.13 -7.22
N GLU A 87 -25.30 19.21 -7.49
CA GLU A 87 -24.82 19.57 -8.82
C GLU A 87 -23.77 18.56 -9.32
N ASP A 88 -22.92 18.05 -8.43
CA ASP A 88 -21.93 17.03 -8.79
C ASP A 88 -22.57 15.69 -9.16
N TYR A 89 -23.72 15.34 -8.56
CA TYR A 89 -24.48 14.15 -8.95
C TYR A 89 -25.08 14.26 -10.35
N THR A 90 -25.54 15.46 -10.75
CA THR A 90 -26.05 15.67 -12.11
C THR A 90 -25.00 15.46 -13.21
N PHE A 91 -23.73 15.77 -12.93
CA PHE A 91 -22.63 15.44 -13.84
C PHE A 91 -22.47 13.92 -14.05
N PHE A 92 -22.64 13.12 -13.01
CA PHE A 92 -22.56 11.65 -13.13
C PHE A 92 -23.75 11.08 -13.90
N ASP A 93 -24.95 11.60 -13.66
CA ASP A 93 -26.15 11.21 -14.40
C ASP A 93 -26.00 11.53 -15.89
N ASP A 94 -25.55 12.74 -16.24
CA ASP A 94 -25.27 13.17 -17.61
C ASP A 94 -24.15 12.33 -18.26
N TYR A 95 -23.09 12.01 -17.52
CA TYR A 95 -22.00 11.14 -18.00
C TYR A 95 -22.49 9.72 -18.30
N LEU A 96 -23.33 9.16 -17.43
CA LEU A 96 -23.93 7.85 -17.61
C LEU A 96 -24.93 7.84 -18.77
N GLU A 97 -25.73 8.89 -18.95
CA GLU A 97 -26.62 9.03 -20.11
C GLU A 97 -25.85 9.19 -21.43
N PHE A 98 -24.77 9.96 -21.45
CA PHE A 98 -23.94 10.15 -22.64
C PHE A 98 -23.17 8.87 -23.05
N HIS A 99 -22.74 8.06 -22.07
CA HIS A 99 -21.95 6.85 -22.29
C HIS A 99 -22.74 5.54 -22.25
N SER A 100 -24.05 5.57 -22.00
CA SER A 100 -24.94 4.39 -22.06
C SER A 100 -25.48 4.10 -23.45
N ALA A 101 -24.75 4.50 -24.51
CA ALA A 101 -25.02 4.04 -25.87
C ALA A 101 -25.23 2.52 -25.86
N PRO A 102 -26.35 2.02 -26.43
CA PRO A 102 -26.68 0.61 -26.32
C PRO A 102 -25.55 -0.20 -26.93
N ILE A 103 -24.98 -1.11 -26.13
CA ILE A 103 -24.18 -2.21 -26.67
C ILE A 103 -25.14 -2.93 -27.61
N ALA A 104 -24.96 -2.74 -28.91
CA ALA A 104 -25.76 -3.41 -29.92
C ALA A 104 -25.60 -4.92 -29.66
N ASN A 105 -26.66 -5.54 -29.15
CA ASN A 105 -26.74 -6.99 -29.05
C ASN A 105 -26.59 -7.54 -30.47
N SER A 106 -25.40 -8.00 -30.82
CA SER A 106 -25.19 -8.89 -31.95
C SER A 106 -25.89 -10.20 -31.59
N LYS A 107 -27.19 -10.27 -31.88
CA LYS A 107 -27.85 -11.55 -32.12
C LYS A 107 -27.11 -12.22 -33.28
N ASP A 108 -26.98 -13.54 -33.15
CA ASP A 108 -26.53 -14.50 -34.17
C ASP A 108 -25.09 -15.01 -34.02
N GLU A 109 -24.82 -15.75 -32.94
CA GLU A 109 -24.04 -16.98 -33.08
C GLU A 109 -24.76 -18.10 -32.32
N GLU A 110 -25.54 -18.87 -33.07
CA GLU A 110 -26.17 -20.10 -32.62
C GLU A 110 -25.05 -21.12 -32.32
N ALA A 111 -24.83 -21.43 -31.05
CA ALA A 111 -23.84 -22.41 -30.64
C ALA A 111 -24.20 -23.80 -31.22
N PRO A 112 -23.29 -24.51 -31.91
CA PRO A 112 -23.60 -25.82 -32.46
C PRO A 112 -23.80 -26.83 -31.32
N THR A 113 -25.00 -27.41 -31.26
CA THR A 113 -25.32 -28.49 -30.32
C THR A 113 -24.49 -29.75 -30.61
N PRO A 114 -23.93 -30.44 -29.59
CA PRO A 114 -23.20 -31.67 -29.80
C PRO A 114 -24.19 -32.81 -30.11
N LYS A 115 -24.14 -33.36 -31.33
CA LYS A 115 -24.80 -34.64 -31.65
C LYS A 115 -23.76 -35.73 -31.91
N GLU A 116 -23.83 -36.70 -31.00
CA GLU A 116 -23.64 -38.14 -31.20
C GLU A 116 -22.21 -38.69 -31.31
N ILE A 117 -21.68 -39.02 -30.13
CA ILE A 117 -20.95 -40.27 -29.91
C ILE A 117 -21.87 -41.42 -30.33
N ARG A 118 -21.56 -42.12 -31.43
CA ARG A 118 -21.81 -43.57 -31.61
C ARG A 118 -21.24 -44.08 -32.93
N GLY A 119 -20.30 -45.02 -32.82
CA GLY A 119 -20.33 -46.25 -33.63
C GLY A 119 -19.19 -46.51 -34.60
N ARG A 120 -18.24 -47.31 -34.10
CA ARG A 120 -17.32 -48.23 -34.81
C ARG A 120 -16.04 -47.66 -35.41
#